data_AF-A0AAQ0RWN2-F1
#
_entry.id   AF-A0AAQ0RWN2-F1
#
_cell.length_a   1.000
_cell.length_b   1.000
_cell.length_c   1.000
_cell.angle_alpha   90.00
_cell.angle_beta   90.00
_cell.angle_gamma   90.00
#
_symmetry.space_group_name_H-M   'P 1'
#
loop_
_entity.id
_entity.type
_entity.pdbx_description
1 polymer ?
#
loop_
_entity_poly.entity_id
_entity_poly.type
_entity_poly.pdbx_seq_one_letter_code
_entity_poly.pdbx_strand_id
1 'polypeptide(L)' 'MNYNQLEKMSEINFELEIYEDTIFRLQRKIANEKQKTKVNQSILGRLNYKLKKTHDQYCELYLMKYEI' A
#
# COMPACT_ATOMS: atom_id res chain seq x y z
N MET A 1 -7.84 -0.09 27.36
CA MET A 1 -8.53 -0.04 26.05
C MET A 1 -9.95 -0.52 26.21
N ASN A 2 -10.92 0.25 25.71
CA ASN A 2 -12.32 -0.18 25.60
C ASN A 2 -12.44 -1.23 24.47
N TYR A 3 -13.42 -2.13 24.53
CA TYR A 3 -13.68 -3.16 23.51
C TYR A 3 -13.78 -2.54 22.10
N ASN A 4 -14.46 -1.40 21.99
CA ASN A 4 -14.59 -0.65 20.74
C ASN A 4 -13.25 -0.11 20.19
N GLN A 5 -12.26 0.18 21.05
CA GLN A 5 -10.92 0.57 20.60
C GLN A 5 -10.13 -0.64 20.09
N LEU A 6 -10.29 -1.80 20.72
CA LEU A 6 -9.64 -3.05 20.29
C LEU A 6 -10.17 -3.52 18.93
N GLU A 7 -11.49 -3.46 18.72
CA GLU A 7 -12.13 -3.82 17.46
C GLU A 7 -11.65 -2.92 16.31
N LYS A 8 -11.68 -1.60 16.51
CA LYS A 8 -11.13 -0.63 15.54
C LYS A 8 -9.64 -0.85 15.24
N MET A 9 -8.84 -1.14 16.26
CA MET A 9 -7.42 -1.40 16.06
C MET A 9 -7.18 -2.69 15.26
N SER A 10 -8.03 -3.71 15.46
CA SER A 10 -8.00 -4.95 14.66
C SER A 10 -8.37 -4.70 13.20
N GLU A 11 -9.41 -3.91 12.93
CA GLU A 11 -9.82 -3.53 11.57
C GLU A 11 -8.70 -2.77 10.84
N ILE A 12 -8.11 -1.78 11.51
CA ILE A 12 -6.98 -1.01 10.96
C ILE A 12 -5.78 -1.91 10.66
N ASN A 13 -5.45 -2.84 11.55
CA ASN A 13 -4.34 -3.78 11.30
C ASN A 13 -4.59 -4.65 10.07
N PHE A 14 -5.81 -5.18 9.92
CA PHE A 14 -6.19 -5.98 8.76
C PHE A 14 -6.08 -5.17 7.46
N GLU A 15 -6.55 -3.93 7.45
CA GLU A 15 -6.42 -3.05 6.29
C GLU A 15 -4.95 -2.70 5.97
N LEU A 16 -4.12 -2.46 6.99
CA LEU A 16 -2.68 -2.22 6.81
C LEU A 16 -2.00 -3.41 6.13
N GLU A 17 -2.30 -4.64 6.54
CA GLU A 17 -1.78 -5.86 5.89
C GLU A 17 -2.17 -5.91 4.40
N ILE A 18 -3.41 -5.58 4.06
CA ILE A 18 -3.86 -5.52 2.65
C ILE A 18 -3.06 -4.48 1.85
N TYR A 19 -2.80 -3.31 2.45
CA TYR A 19 -2.00 -2.27 1.81
C TYR A 19 -0.54 -2.71 1.60
N GLU A 20 0.09 -3.34 2.60
CA GLU A 20 1.46 -3.87 2.51
C GLU A 20 1.58 -4.90 1.37
N ASP A 21 0.63 -5.83 1.30
CA ASP A 21 0.55 -6.84 0.25
C ASP A 21 0.40 -6.20 -1.14
N THR A 22 -0.40 -5.14 -1.22
CA THR A 22 -0.65 -4.39 -2.46
C THR A 22 0.60 -3.61 -2.90
N ILE A 23 1.29 -2.95 -1.96
CA ILE A 23 2.55 -2.23 -2.19
C ILE A 23 3.61 -3.19 -2.72
N PHE A 24 3.79 -4.34 -2.08
CA PHE A 24 4.74 -5.37 -2.52
C PHE A 24 4.45 -5.84 -3.95
N ARG A 25 3.18 -6.14 -4.26
CA ARG A 25 2.76 -6.55 -5.61
C ARG A 25 3.02 -5.46 -6.65
N LEU A 26 2.81 -4.18 -6.32
CA LEU A 26 3.08 -3.05 -7.21
C LEU A 26 4.59 -2.89 -7.46
N GLN A 27 5.41 -2.95 -6.41
CA GLN A 27 6.87 -2.91 -6.51
C GLN A 27 7.40 -4.04 -7.39
N ARG A 28 6.88 -5.27 -7.23
CA ARG A 28 7.23 -6.40 -8.09
C ARG A 28 6.85 -6.17 -9.55
N LYS A 29 5.66 -5.63 -9.83
CA LYS A 29 5.24 -5.30 -11.21
C LYS A 29 6.15 -4.24 -11.84
N ILE A 30 6.54 -3.22 -11.07
CA ILE A 30 7.47 -2.17 -11.50
C ILE A 30 8.84 -2.78 -11.82
N ALA A 31 9.37 -3.63 -10.92
CA ALA A 31 10.64 -4.32 -11.13
C ALA A 31 10.61 -5.18 -12.41
N ASN A 32 9.56 -5.98 -12.60
CA ASN A 32 9.37 -6.80 -13.79
C ASN A 32 9.30 -5.95 -15.07
N GLU A 33 8.60 -4.81 -15.05
CA GLU A 33 8.52 -3.90 -16.21
C GLU A 33 9.90 -3.29 -16.55
N LYS A 34 10.68 -2.91 -15.53
CA LYS A 34 12.04 -2.36 -15.70
C LYS A 34 13.03 -3.38 -16.26
N GLN A 35 12.80 -4.68 -16.05
CA GLN A 35 13.65 -5.76 -16.53
C GLN A 35 13.36 -6.17 -17.99
N LYS A 36 12.29 -5.65 -18.61
CA LYS A 36 11.98 -5.95 -20.01
C LYS A 36 13.00 -5.33 -20.95
N THR A 37 13.31 -6.03 -22.04
CA THR A 37 14.16 -5.54 -23.13
C THR A 37 13.71 -4.18 -23.68
N LYS A 38 12.39 -3.96 -23.72
CA LYS A 38 11.78 -2.67 -24.03
C LYS A 38 10.81 -2.27 -22.92
N VAL A 39 11.25 -1.33 -22.09
CA VAL A 39 10.45 -0.80 -20.98
C VAL A 39 9.26 0.01 -21.52
N ASN A 40 8.04 -0.30 -21.07
CA ASN A 40 6.87 0.51 -21.38
C ASN A 40 6.71 1.64 -20.36
N GLN A 41 7.13 2.85 -20.76
CA GLN A 41 7.08 4.05 -19.90
C GLN A 41 5.66 4.43 -19.45
N SER A 42 4.64 4.18 -20.28
CA SER A 42 3.24 4.45 -19.91
C SER A 42 2.76 3.53 -18.80
N ILE A 43 3.08 2.23 -18.90
CA ILE A 43 2.76 1.25 -17.84
C ILE A 43 3.55 1.59 -16.58
N LEU A 44 4.85 1.89 -16.71
CA LEU A 44 5.70 2.22 -15.57
C LEU A 44 5.21 3.47 -14.83
N GLY A 45 4.81 4.52 -15.55
CA GLY A 45 4.22 5.73 -14.97
C GLY A 45 2.92 5.45 -14.20
N ARG A 46 2.01 4.65 -14.78
CA ARG A 46 0.76 4.25 -14.10
C ARG A 46 1.02 3.42 -12.85
N LEU A 47 1.96 2.48 -12.91
CA LEU A 47 2.33 1.66 -11.77
C LEU A 47 2.96 2.48 -10.64
N ASN A 48 3.87 3.41 -10.96
CA ASN A 48 4.48 4.31 -9.98
C ASN A 48 3.45 5.24 -9.33
N TYR A 49 2.53 5.81 -10.12
CA TYR A 49 1.45 6.63 -9.59
C TYR A 49 0.56 5.85 -8.63
N LYS A 50 0.17 4.63 -9.02
CA LYS A 50 -0.64 3.76 -8.16
C LYS A 50 0.12 3.39 -6.87
N LEU A 51 1.40 3.04 -6.97
CA LEU A 51 2.25 2.74 -5.82
C LEU A 51 2.29 3.93 -4.85
N LYS A 52 2.53 5.15 -5.35
CA LYS A 52 2.55 6.35 -4.52
C LYS A 52 1.21 6.52 -3.79
N LYS A 53 0.09 6.51 -4.52
CA LYS A 53 -1.23 6.69 -3.92
C LYS A 53 -1.54 5.64 -2.86
N THR A 54 -1.23 4.37 -3.12
CA THR A 54 -1.42 3.27 -2.16
C THR A 54 -0.54 3.45 -0.92
N HIS A 55 0.70 3.93 -1.09
CA HIS A 55 1.59 4.23 0.03
C HIS A 55 1.10 5.42 0.86
N ASP A 56 0.58 6.47 0.23
CA ASP A 56 0.01 7.62 0.93
C ASP A 56 -1.17 7.17 1.83
N GLN A 57 -2.08 6.34 1.29
CA GLN A 57 -3.20 5.76 2.03
C GLN A 57 -2.76 4.85 3.19
N TYR A 58 -1.71 4.04 2.96
CA TYR A 58 -1.11 3.23 4.03
C TYR A 58 -0.58 4.10 5.17
N CYS A 59 0.14 5.18 4.85
CA CYS A 59 0.66 6.10 5.86
C CYS A 59 -0.45 6.80 6.63
N GLU A 60 -1.51 7.26 5.96
CA GLU A 60 -2.68 7.86 6.62
C GLU A 60 -3.32 6.89 7.61
N LEU A 61 -3.55 5.65 7.18
CA LEU A 61 -4.12 4.59 8.03
C LEU A 61 -3.18 4.21 9.19
N TYR A 62 -1.87 4.17 8.93
CA TYR A 62 -0.87 3.87 9.96
C TYR A 62 -0.85 4.97 11.03
N LEU A 63 -0.98 6.24 10.66
CA LEU A 63 -1.11 7.34 11.62
C LEU A 63 -2.38 7.20 12.46
N MET A 64 -3.53 6.90 11.83
CA MET A 64 -4.79 6.67 12.54
C MET A 64 -4.69 5.56 13.60
N LYS A 65 -3.88 4.53 13.35
CA LYS A 65 -3.62 3.46 14.33
C LYS A 65 -3.05 3.98 15.66
N TYR A 66 -2.20 5.00 15.62
CA TYR A 66 -1.55 5.58 16.81
C TYR A 66 -2.38 6.68 17.47
N GLU A 67 -3.47 7.12 16.84
CA GLU A 67 -4.40 8.13 17.36
C GLU A 67 -5.57 7.52 18.15
N ILE A 68 -5.66 6.18 18.24
CA ILE A 68 -6.70 5.40 18.96
C ILE A 68 -6.31 5.09 20.41
#